data_AF-A0A7C0YR26-F1
#
_entry.id   AF-A0A7C0YR26-F1
#
_cell.length_a   1.000
_cell.length_b   1.000
_cell.length_c   1.000
_cell.angle_alpha   90.00
_cell.angle_beta   90.00
_cell.angle_gamma   90.00
#
_symmetry.space_group_name_H-M   'P 1'
#
loop_
_entity.id
_entity.type
_entity.pdbx_description
1 polymer ?
#
loop_
_entity_poly.entity_id
_entity_poly.type
_entity_poly.pdbx_seq_one_letter_code
_entity_poly.pdbx_strand_id
1 'polypeptide(L)'
;ILAAALLANLQLMGRFGLKSVDDMSCSLLACYDRNGRIVKGILYYLTSPRNLLSEALTGTLTKNEIIRAFTYLIFLTLACIVFSVFWVNTSGMDPKSVSEQLTSLGMQIPGYRRDAKVIESVLERYIPKLAVLGGLFIGLLAAFADFLGAVGTGTGILLTVMILYNYYEQISAEKREELPRFIRKFLGE
;
A
#
# COMPACT_ATOMS: atom_id res chain seq x y z
N ILE A 1 0.00 -2.46 -2.68
CA ILE A 1 0.07 -3.36 -3.86
C ILE A 1 0.93 -2.76 -4.98
N LEU A 2 0.52 -1.63 -5.57
CA LEU A 2 1.25 -1.00 -6.69
C LEU A 2 2.72 -0.68 -6.37
N ALA A 3 3.01 -0.15 -5.17
CA ALA A 3 4.39 0.11 -4.74
C ALA A 3 5.25 -1.17 -4.68
N ALA A 4 4.69 -2.28 -4.20
CA ALA A 4 5.37 -3.58 -4.15
C ALA A 4 5.59 -4.17 -5.55
N ALA A 5 4.60 -4.03 -6.44
CA ALA A 5 4.72 -4.43 -7.84
C ALA A 5 5.80 -3.61 -8.58
N LEU A 6 5.87 -2.29 -8.32
CA LEU A 6 6.92 -1.44 -8.86
C LEU A 6 8.31 -1.91 -8.39
N LEU A 7 8.47 -2.21 -7.10
CA LEU A 7 9.74 -2.74 -6.59
C LEU A 7 10.10 -4.09 -7.22
N ALA A 8 9.14 -5.01 -7.35
CA ALA A 8 9.35 -6.29 -8.01
C ALA A 8 9.76 -6.11 -9.48
N ASN A 9 9.12 -5.19 -10.20
CA ASN A 9 9.46 -4.87 -11.59
C ASN A 9 10.83 -4.20 -11.71
N LEU A 10 11.19 -3.29 -10.81
CA LEU A 10 12.53 -2.71 -10.75
C LEU A 10 13.61 -3.77 -10.47
N GLN A 11 13.31 -4.72 -9.60
CA GLN A 11 14.21 -5.84 -9.32
C GLN A 11 14.37 -6.77 -10.51
N LEU A 12 13.28 -7.05 -11.23
CA LEU A 12 13.32 -7.81 -12.48
C LEU A 12 14.13 -7.06 -13.55
N MET A 13 13.91 -5.76 -13.69
CA MET A 13 14.64 -4.92 -14.64
C MET A 13 16.12 -4.82 -14.32
N GLY A 14 16.48 -4.78 -13.03
CA GLY A 14 17.86 -4.84 -12.57
C GLY A 14 18.58 -6.15 -12.93
N ARG A 15 17.84 -7.22 -13.25
CA ARG A 15 18.40 -8.47 -13.78
C ARG A 15 18.55 -8.49 -15.30
N PHE A 16 17.98 -7.52 -16.02
CA PHE A 16 18.25 -7.38 -17.44
C PHE A 16 19.58 -6.64 -17.66
N GLY A 17 20.34 -7.09 -18.67
CA GLY A 17 21.63 -6.48 -19.03
C GLY A 17 22.77 -6.80 -18.06
N LEU A 18 22.71 -7.91 -17.33
CA LEU A 18 23.80 -8.37 -16.47
C LEU A 18 25.06 -8.63 -17.31
N LYS A 19 26.13 -7.88 -17.03
CA LYS A 19 27.48 -8.21 -17.46
C LYS A 19 28.19 -8.94 -16.33
N SER A 20 28.72 -10.11 -16.62
CA SER A 20 29.60 -10.82 -15.68
C SER A 20 30.92 -10.08 -15.61
N VAL A 21 31.25 -9.52 -14.44
CA VAL A 21 32.56 -8.94 -14.15
C VAL A 21 33.08 -9.68 -12.93
N ASP A 22 34.13 -10.48 -13.15
CA ASP A 22 34.66 -11.47 -12.20
C ASP A 22 33.60 -12.48 -11.70
N ASP A 23 33.40 -12.58 -10.38
CA ASP A 23 32.47 -13.46 -9.66
C ASP A 23 31.07 -12.83 -9.43
N MET A 24 30.85 -11.60 -9.90
CA MET A 24 29.60 -10.86 -9.73
C MET A 24 28.95 -10.52 -11.08
N SER A 25 27.64 -10.74 -11.16
CA SER A 25 26.85 -10.29 -12.31
C SER A 25 26.32 -8.89 -12.01
N CYS A 26 26.88 -7.88 -12.68
CA CYS A 26 26.52 -6.48 -12.49
C CYS A 26 25.71 -5.96 -13.68
N SER A 27 24.56 -5.34 -13.38
CA SER A 27 23.80 -4.48 -14.28
C SER A 27 23.97 -3.02 -13.84
N LEU A 28 23.46 -2.08 -14.63
CA LEU A 28 23.48 -0.65 -14.33
C LEU A 28 22.76 -0.31 -13.01
N LEU A 29 21.81 -1.15 -12.57
CA LEU A 29 20.99 -0.91 -11.37
C LEU A 29 21.43 -1.74 -10.14
N ALA A 30 22.09 -2.89 -10.32
CA ALA A 30 22.41 -3.83 -9.24
C ALA A 30 23.54 -4.80 -9.61
N CYS A 31 24.37 -5.15 -8.63
CA CYS A 31 25.31 -6.27 -8.68
C CYS A 31 24.81 -7.42 -7.82
N TYR A 32 24.77 -8.61 -8.42
CA TYR A 32 24.35 -9.85 -7.79
C TYR A 32 25.57 -10.75 -7.55
N ASP A 33 25.61 -11.36 -6.38
CA ASP A 33 26.54 -12.45 -6.05
C ASP A 33 26.11 -13.77 -6.71
N ARG A 34 26.98 -14.78 -6.68
CA ARG A 34 26.73 -16.17 -7.12
C ARG A 34 25.49 -16.79 -6.46
N ASN A 35 25.13 -16.31 -5.26
CA ASN A 35 23.95 -16.72 -4.51
C ASN A 35 22.66 -15.96 -4.88
N GLY A 36 22.70 -15.08 -5.89
CA GLY A 36 21.57 -14.26 -6.33
C GLY A 36 21.17 -13.14 -5.36
N ARG A 37 22.01 -12.86 -4.36
CA ARG A 37 21.83 -11.76 -3.39
C ARG A 37 22.39 -10.46 -3.97
N ILE A 38 21.71 -9.36 -3.68
CA ILE A 38 22.13 -8.02 -4.12
C ILE A 38 23.25 -7.54 -3.18
N VAL A 39 24.43 -7.25 -3.73
CA VAL A 39 25.62 -6.83 -2.94
C VAL A 39 25.89 -5.33 -3.09
N LYS A 40 25.65 -4.76 -4.28
CA LYS A 40 25.90 -3.35 -4.59
C LYS A 40 24.86 -2.80 -5.57
N GLY A 41 24.65 -1.48 -5.57
CA GLY A 41 23.79 -0.77 -6.53
C GLY A 41 22.62 -0.03 -5.88
N ILE A 42 21.88 0.73 -6.68
CA ILE A 42 20.71 1.52 -6.23
C ILE A 42 19.63 0.57 -5.68
N LEU A 43 19.50 -0.61 -6.30
CA LEU A 43 18.54 -1.63 -5.90
C LEU A 43 18.84 -2.26 -4.51
N TYR A 44 20.10 -2.19 -4.05
CA TYR A 44 20.47 -2.63 -2.70
C TYR A 44 19.79 -1.78 -1.63
N TYR A 45 19.73 -0.45 -1.83
CA TYR A 45 19.06 0.49 -0.93
C TYR A 45 17.54 0.47 -1.03
N LEU A 46 16.99 -0.03 -2.15
CA LEU A 46 15.55 -0.15 -2.41
C LEU A 46 14.97 -1.50 -1.97
N THR A 47 15.80 -2.45 -1.56
CA THR A 47 15.35 -3.79 -1.15
C THR A 47 15.42 -3.91 0.36
N SER A 48 14.33 -4.37 0.98
CA SER A 48 14.24 -4.52 2.44
C SER A 48 15.38 -5.38 2.98
N PRO A 49 16.10 -4.90 4.01
CA PRO A 49 16.93 -5.77 4.83
C PRO A 49 15.98 -6.66 5.64
N ARG A 50 15.77 -7.90 5.15
CA ARG A 50 14.98 -8.89 5.87
C ARG A 50 15.75 -9.30 7.12
N ASN A 51 15.04 -9.40 8.24
CA ASN A 51 15.57 -9.86 9.54
C ASN A 51 16.43 -8.85 10.32
N LEU A 52 16.21 -7.55 10.13
CA LEU A 52 16.82 -6.51 10.99
C LEU A 52 16.64 -6.79 12.48
N LEU A 53 15.50 -7.38 12.86
CA LEU A 53 15.21 -7.71 14.26
C LEU A 53 16.14 -8.82 14.79
N SER A 54 16.46 -9.83 13.97
CA SER A 54 17.46 -10.83 14.35
C SER A 54 18.88 -10.27 14.36
N GLU A 55 19.20 -9.36 13.42
CA GLU A 55 20.52 -8.72 13.33
C GLU A 55 20.77 -7.69 14.44
N ALA A 56 19.69 -7.04 14.93
CA ALA A 56 19.72 -6.18 16.11
C ALA A 56 19.90 -6.99 17.39
N LEU A 57 19.27 -8.17 17.50
CA LEU A 57 19.40 -9.06 18.65
C LEU A 57 20.76 -9.77 18.71
N THR A 58 21.39 -10.08 17.57
CA THR A 58 22.73 -10.70 17.51
C THR A 58 23.88 -9.69 17.62
N GLY A 59 23.59 -8.38 17.73
CA GLY A 59 24.59 -7.34 17.96
C GLY A 59 25.45 -6.97 16.74
N THR A 60 25.16 -7.53 15.56
CA THR A 60 25.88 -7.27 14.30
C THR A 60 25.23 -6.15 13.48
N LEU A 61 24.86 -5.04 14.15
CA LEU A 61 24.35 -3.85 13.45
C LEU A 61 25.50 -3.11 12.77
N THR A 62 25.64 -3.31 11.46
CA THR A 62 26.56 -2.51 10.66
C THR A 62 25.89 -1.18 10.28
N LYS A 63 26.67 -0.09 10.25
CA LYS A 63 26.17 1.26 9.89
C LYS A 63 25.45 1.30 8.52
N ASN A 64 25.87 0.43 7.60
CA ASN A 64 25.31 0.34 6.26
C ASN A 64 23.88 -0.21 6.25
N GLU A 65 23.54 -1.15 7.14
CA GLU A 65 22.18 -1.72 7.22
C GLU A 65 21.18 -0.72 7.81
N ILE A 66 21.60 0.16 8.73
CA ILE A 66 20.75 1.25 9.25
C ILE A 66 20.40 2.24 8.14
N ILE A 67 21.40 2.64 7.35
CA ILE A 67 21.19 3.55 6.21
C ILE A 67 20.23 2.91 5.21
N ARG A 68 20.44 1.62 4.90
CA ARG A 68 19.59 0.85 4.00
C ARG A 68 18.15 0.73 4.49
N ALA A 69 17.95 0.48 5.78
CA ALA A 69 16.62 0.43 6.40
C ALA A 69 15.89 1.77 6.26
N PHE A 70 16.59 2.87 6.55
CA PHE A 70 16.02 4.21 6.47
C PHE A 70 15.68 4.62 5.03
N THR A 71 16.58 4.35 4.07
CA THR A 71 16.30 4.61 2.65
C THR A 71 15.14 3.79 2.13
N TYR A 72 15.04 2.51 2.53
CA TYR A 72 13.93 1.64 2.16
C TYR A 72 12.60 2.16 2.71
N LEU A 73 12.56 2.54 3.99
CA LEU A 73 11.36 3.08 4.64
C LEU A 73 10.86 4.33 3.92
N ILE A 74 11.75 5.29 3.66
CA ILE A 74 11.38 6.54 2.98
C ILE A 74 10.88 6.24 1.57
N PHE A 75 11.60 5.42 0.81
CA PHE A 75 11.23 5.11 -0.56
C PHE A 75 9.87 4.41 -0.64
N LEU A 76 9.66 3.37 0.18
CA LEU A 76 8.40 2.62 0.19
C LEU A 76 7.22 3.52 0.59
N THR A 77 7.41 4.34 1.62
CA THR A 77 6.37 5.25 2.11
C THR A 77 6.01 6.29 1.05
N LEU A 78 7.01 6.91 0.42
CA LEU A 78 6.79 7.89 -0.64
C LEU A 78 6.11 7.26 -1.86
N ALA A 79 6.54 6.07 -2.28
CA ALA A 79 5.89 5.33 -3.35
C ALA A 79 4.42 5.03 -3.02
N CYS A 80 4.11 4.61 -1.79
CA CYS A 80 2.73 4.36 -1.34
C CYS A 80 1.87 5.64 -1.36
N ILE A 81 2.42 6.79 -0.97
CA ILE A 81 1.70 8.08 -1.02
C ILE A 81 1.38 8.45 -2.47
N VAL A 82 2.38 8.40 -3.36
CA VAL A 82 2.21 8.75 -4.78
C VAL A 82 1.18 7.84 -5.43
N PHE A 83 1.28 6.53 -5.22
CA PHE A 83 0.32 5.58 -5.76
C PHE A 83 -1.08 5.75 -5.15
N SER A 84 -1.20 6.10 -3.87
CA SER A 84 -2.51 6.32 -3.25
C SER A 84 -3.24 7.52 -3.86
N VAL A 85 -2.54 8.64 -4.04
CA VAL A 85 -3.13 9.84 -4.68
C VAL A 85 -3.48 9.57 -6.13
N PHE A 86 -2.59 8.90 -6.88
CA PHE A 86 -2.84 8.56 -8.28
C PHE A 86 -4.03 7.60 -8.43
N TRP A 87 -4.17 6.64 -7.51
CA TRP A 87 -5.28 5.69 -7.50
C TRP A 87 -6.62 6.38 -7.26
N VAL A 88 -6.70 7.30 -6.30
CA VAL A 88 -7.93 8.07 -6.02
C VAL A 88 -8.41 8.82 -7.26
N ASN A 89 -7.50 9.47 -7.99
CA ASN A 89 -7.84 10.24 -9.18
C ASN A 89 -8.19 9.35 -10.40
N THR A 90 -7.63 8.14 -10.48
CA THR A 90 -7.81 7.25 -11.65
C THR A 90 -8.98 6.28 -11.49
N SER A 91 -9.28 5.87 -10.26
CA SER A 91 -10.30 4.87 -9.96
C SER A 91 -11.72 5.45 -9.80
N GLY A 92 -11.94 6.72 -10.14
CA GLY A 92 -13.23 7.38 -9.96
C GLY A 92 -13.65 7.54 -8.49
N MET A 93 -12.66 7.56 -7.58
CA MET A 93 -12.86 7.85 -6.15
C MET A 93 -12.56 9.33 -5.84
N ASP A 94 -12.52 10.17 -6.87
CA ASP A 94 -12.39 11.60 -6.73
C ASP A 94 -13.67 12.21 -6.12
N PRO A 95 -13.55 13.38 -5.45
CA PRO A 95 -14.67 14.03 -4.77
C PRO A 95 -15.92 14.21 -5.62
N LYS A 96 -15.74 14.51 -6.91
CA LYS A 96 -16.84 14.72 -7.85
C LYS A 96 -17.56 13.41 -8.14
N SER A 97 -16.84 12.39 -8.59
CA SER A 97 -17.42 11.07 -8.88
C SER A 97 -18.13 10.46 -7.66
N VAL A 98 -17.55 10.60 -6.46
CA VAL A 98 -18.18 10.11 -5.23
C VAL A 98 -19.42 10.93 -4.87
N SER A 99 -19.42 12.25 -5.08
CA SER A 99 -20.61 13.09 -4.83
C SER A 99 -21.78 12.78 -5.76
N GLU A 100 -21.50 12.45 -7.02
CA GLU A 100 -22.50 12.04 -8.02
C GLU A 100 -23.12 10.68 -7.63
N GLN A 101 -22.30 9.72 -7.19
CA GLN A 101 -22.75 8.43 -6.67
C GLN A 101 -23.61 8.60 -5.41
N LEU A 102 -23.21 9.47 -4.49
CA LEU A 102 -23.97 9.70 -3.26
C LEU A 102 -25.34 10.33 -3.54
N THR A 103 -25.40 11.25 -4.50
CA THR A 103 -26.62 11.91 -4.92
C THR A 103 -27.55 10.96 -5.67
N SER A 104 -27.01 10.06 -6.51
CA SER A 104 -27.81 9.07 -7.25
C SER A 104 -28.44 8.02 -6.33
N LEU A 105 -27.84 7.75 -5.18
CA LEU A 105 -28.41 6.92 -4.10
C LEU A 105 -29.54 7.61 -3.32
N GLY A 106 -29.92 8.84 -3.69
CA GLY A 106 -30.97 9.60 -3.00
C GLY A 106 -30.55 10.12 -1.62
N MET A 107 -29.26 10.05 -1.28
CA MET A 107 -28.75 10.55 -0.01
C MET A 107 -28.77 12.09 -0.03
N GLN A 108 -29.43 12.71 0.95
CA GLN A 108 -29.45 14.15 1.13
C GLN A 108 -28.84 14.51 2.49
N ILE A 109 -27.85 15.41 2.50
CA ILE A 109 -27.33 15.95 3.76
C ILE A 109 -28.43 16.81 4.39
N PRO A 110 -28.89 16.50 5.62
CA PRO A 110 -29.91 17.29 6.29
C PRO A 110 -29.42 18.74 6.46
N GLY A 111 -30.20 19.70 5.99
CA GLY A 111 -29.88 21.13 6.07
C GLY A 111 -29.44 21.82 4.77
N TYR A 112 -29.16 21.07 3.69
CA TYR A 112 -28.78 21.63 2.38
C TYR A 112 -29.74 21.21 1.25
N ARG A 113 -29.87 22.05 0.21
CA ARG A 113 -30.57 21.69 -1.04
C ARG A 113 -29.82 20.54 -1.72
N ARG A 114 -30.52 19.73 -2.53
CA ARG A 114 -29.98 18.55 -3.25
C ARG A 114 -29.01 18.95 -4.37
N ASP A 115 -27.89 19.57 -3.99
CA ASP A 115 -26.88 20.03 -4.93
C ASP A 115 -25.60 19.21 -4.71
N ALA A 116 -25.24 18.39 -5.70
CA ALA A 116 -24.02 17.57 -5.69
C ALA A 116 -22.76 18.40 -5.39
N LYS A 117 -22.73 19.67 -5.82
CA LYS A 117 -21.64 20.62 -5.57
C LYS A 117 -21.37 20.89 -4.09
N VAL A 118 -22.39 20.84 -3.23
CA VAL A 118 -22.21 21.05 -1.78
C VAL A 118 -21.48 19.84 -1.19
N ILE A 119 -21.92 18.63 -1.56
CA ILE A 119 -21.30 17.37 -1.12
C ILE A 119 -19.85 17.31 -1.62
N GLU A 120 -19.62 17.62 -2.89
CA GLU A 120 -18.29 17.69 -3.52
C GLU A 120 -17.34 18.59 -2.73
N SER A 121 -17.77 19.82 -2.38
CA SER A 121 -16.92 20.78 -1.65
C SER A 121 -16.46 20.30 -0.28
N VAL A 122 -17.27 19.46 0.38
CA VAL A 122 -16.92 18.83 1.64
C VAL A 122 -15.91 17.71 1.39
N LEU A 123 -16.20 16.82 0.43
CA LEU A 123 -15.36 15.67 0.08
C LEU A 123 -13.98 16.10 -0.43
N GLU A 124 -13.89 17.21 -1.17
CA GLU A 124 -12.64 17.76 -1.71
C GLU A 124 -11.63 18.10 -0.60
N ARG A 125 -12.11 18.48 0.59
CA ARG A 125 -11.25 18.75 1.74
C ARG A 125 -10.72 17.47 2.41
N TYR A 126 -11.44 16.36 2.32
CA TYR A 126 -11.14 15.13 3.07
C TYR A 126 -10.46 14.07 2.23
N ILE A 127 -10.94 13.78 1.02
CA ILE A 127 -10.46 12.67 0.19
C ILE A 127 -8.95 12.77 -0.10
N PRO A 128 -8.40 13.90 -0.59
CA PRO A 128 -6.96 14.00 -0.87
C PRO A 128 -6.11 13.84 0.40
N LYS A 129 -6.57 14.35 1.54
CA LYS A 129 -5.87 14.24 2.82
C LYS A 129 -5.88 12.80 3.34
N LEU A 130 -7.03 12.14 3.24
CA LEU A 130 -7.18 10.72 3.61
C LEU A 130 -6.34 9.82 2.72
N ALA A 131 -6.23 10.12 1.42
CA ALA A 131 -5.35 9.38 0.51
C ALA A 131 -3.88 9.48 0.93
N VAL A 132 -3.38 10.69 1.19
CA VAL A 132 -1.99 10.90 1.61
C VAL A 132 -1.72 10.22 2.96
N LEU A 133 -2.62 10.38 3.94
CA LEU A 133 -2.48 9.75 5.25
C LEU A 133 -2.55 8.22 5.15
N GLY A 134 -3.51 7.68 4.40
CA GLY A 134 -3.65 6.25 4.17
C GLY A 134 -2.42 5.64 3.50
N GLY A 135 -1.90 6.28 2.44
CA GLY A 135 -0.66 5.87 1.80
C GLY A 135 0.55 5.89 2.73
N LEU A 136 0.65 6.92 3.58
CA LEU A 136 1.72 7.06 4.58
C LEU A 136 1.65 5.95 5.64
N PHE A 137 0.48 5.72 6.24
CA PHE A 137 0.31 4.69 7.27
C PHE A 137 0.53 3.28 6.73
N ILE A 138 -0.02 2.96 5.56
CA ILE A 138 0.16 1.65 4.93
C ILE A 138 1.63 1.43 4.55
N GLY A 139 2.31 2.46 4.02
CA GLY A 139 3.74 2.40 3.69
C GLY A 139 4.62 2.15 4.91
N LEU A 140 4.38 2.86 6.00
CA LEU A 140 5.09 2.65 7.26
C LEU A 140 4.84 1.26 7.83
N LEU A 141 3.58 0.84 7.92
CA LEU A 141 3.21 -0.46 8.50
C LEU A 141 3.82 -1.61 7.69
N ALA A 142 3.81 -1.51 6.36
CA ALA A 142 4.47 -2.47 5.47
C ALA A 142 5.99 -2.53 5.73
N ALA A 143 6.67 -1.38 5.80
CA ALA A 143 8.11 -1.32 6.05
C ALA A 143 8.48 -1.94 7.41
N PHE A 144 7.72 -1.62 8.45
CA PHE A 144 7.92 -2.22 9.78
C PHE A 144 7.74 -3.73 9.75
N ALA A 145 6.66 -4.23 9.13
CA ALA A 145 6.43 -5.66 9.03
C ALA A 145 7.54 -6.40 8.25
N ASP A 146 8.13 -5.76 7.23
CA ASP A 146 9.30 -6.29 6.53
C ASP A 146 10.57 -6.30 7.40
N PHE A 147 10.77 -5.30 8.27
CA PHE A 147 11.89 -5.28 9.23
C PHE A 147 11.78 -6.35 10.31
N LEU A 148 10.55 -6.65 10.75
CA LEU A 148 10.25 -7.72 11.71
C LEU A 148 10.50 -9.12 11.11
N GLY A 149 10.68 -9.23 9.79
CA GLY A 149 10.88 -10.52 9.13
C GLY A 149 9.61 -11.37 9.10
N ALA A 150 8.43 -10.74 9.01
CA ALA A 150 7.16 -11.45 9.00
C ALA A 150 7.06 -12.45 7.83
N VAL A 151 6.53 -13.65 8.12
CA VAL A 151 6.42 -14.74 7.14
C VAL A 151 5.46 -14.32 6.01
N GLY A 152 5.96 -14.31 4.77
CA GLY A 152 5.17 -13.90 3.60
C GLY A 152 5.30 -12.43 3.21
N THR A 153 6.26 -11.68 3.78
CA THR A 153 6.50 -10.23 3.60
C THR A 153 5.41 -9.36 4.22
N GLY A 154 5.80 -8.20 4.76
CA GLY A 154 4.88 -7.24 5.36
C GLY A 154 3.83 -6.75 4.37
N THR A 155 4.24 -6.50 3.13
CA THR A 155 3.32 -6.12 2.05
C THR A 155 2.32 -7.22 1.69
N GLY A 156 2.74 -8.49 1.69
CA GLY A 156 1.88 -9.64 1.40
C GLY A 156 0.82 -9.87 2.47
N ILE A 157 1.20 -9.83 3.75
CA ILE A 157 0.27 -9.99 4.87
C ILE A 157 -0.81 -8.91 4.84
N LEU A 158 -0.43 -7.65 4.62
CA LEU A 158 -1.39 -6.55 4.54
C LEU A 158 -2.37 -6.73 3.39
N LEU A 159 -1.89 -7.18 2.24
CA LEU A 159 -2.72 -7.49 1.09
C LEU A 159 -3.73 -8.60 1.41
N THR A 160 -3.28 -9.68 2.06
CA THR A 160 -4.17 -10.78 2.46
C THR A 160 -5.26 -10.31 3.44
N VAL A 161 -4.88 -9.58 4.50
CA VAL A 161 -5.85 -9.06 5.48
C VAL A 161 -6.84 -8.10 4.81
N MET A 162 -6.37 -7.24 3.91
CA MET A 162 -7.23 -6.32 3.17
C MET A 162 -8.24 -7.04 2.28
N ILE A 163 -7.81 -8.07 1.53
CA ILE A 163 -8.71 -8.87 0.69
C ILE A 163 -9.73 -9.61 1.54
N LEU A 164 -9.31 -10.23 2.64
CA LEU A 164 -10.20 -10.96 3.54
C LEU A 164 -11.24 -10.03 4.17
N TYR A 165 -10.84 -8.84 4.60
CA TYR A 165 -11.77 -7.87 5.19
C TYR A 165 -12.78 -7.36 4.17
N ASN A 166 -12.34 -7.00 2.95
CA ASN A 166 -13.26 -6.59 1.88
C ASN A 166 -14.26 -7.71 1.53
N TYR A 167 -13.80 -8.95 1.47
CA TYR A 167 -14.67 -10.10 1.21
C TYR A 167 -15.67 -10.34 2.35
N TYR A 168 -15.23 -10.20 3.60
CA TYR A 168 -16.10 -10.25 4.77
C TYR A 168 -17.17 -9.16 4.75
N GLU A 169 -16.80 -7.92 4.38
CA GLU A 169 -17.73 -6.79 4.28
C GLU A 169 -18.76 -7.03 3.17
N GLN A 170 -18.33 -7.52 2.02
CA GLN A 170 -19.21 -7.86 0.90
C GLN A 170 -20.27 -8.90 1.29
N ILE A 171 -19.88 -10.00 1.95
CA ILE A 171 -20.81 -11.02 2.44
C ILE A 171 -21.75 -10.45 3.51
N SER A 172 -21.21 -9.59 4.39
CA SER A 172 -21.99 -8.98 5.46
C SER A 172 -23.04 -8.00 4.93
N ALA A 173 -22.75 -7.30 3.83
CA ALA A 173 -23.69 -6.43 3.15
C ALA A 173 -24.81 -7.24 2.48
N GLU A 174 -24.47 -8.30 1.73
CA GLU A 174 -25.44 -9.17 1.06
C GLU A 174 -26.42 -9.81 2.06
N LYS A 175 -25.93 -10.31 3.20
CA LYS A 175 -26.79 -10.85 4.25
C LYS A 175 -27.81 -9.83 4.78
N ARG A 176 -27.46 -8.54 4.88
CA ARG A 176 -28.41 -7.51 5.32
C ARG A 176 -29.50 -7.26 4.28
N GLU A 177 -29.16 -7.38 3.01
CA GLU A 177 -30.10 -7.27 1.89
C GLU A 177 -31.05 -8.49 1.82
N GLU A 178 -30.59 -9.66 2.24
CA GLU A 178 -31.40 -10.89 2.30
C GLU A 178 -32.24 -11.05 3.58
N LEU A 179 -32.00 -10.24 4.63
CA LEU A 179 -32.76 -10.34 5.88
C LEU A 179 -34.27 -10.16 5.62
N PRO A 180 -35.12 -11.15 5.99
CA PRO A 180 -36.56 -11.02 5.91
C PRO A 180 -37.04 -9.78 6.65
N ARG A 181 -38.06 -9.10 6.10
CA ARG A 181 -38.62 -7.83 6.60
C ARG A 181 -38.94 -7.83 8.11
N PHE A 182 -39.20 -9.00 8.69
CA PHE A 182 -39.46 -9.21 10.11
C PHE A 182 -38.22 -8.99 11.01
N ILE A 183 -37.01 -9.35 10.56
CA ILE A 183 -35.77 -9.12 11.31
C ILE A 183 -35.34 -7.64 11.21
N ARG A 184 -35.60 -6.99 10.07
CA ARG A 184 -35.36 -5.54 9.91
C ARG A 184 -36.15 -4.70 10.92
N LYS A 185 -37.44 -5.03 11.13
CA LYS A 185 -38.30 -4.39 12.15
C LYS A 185 -37.84 -4.62 13.60
N PHE A 186 -37.14 -5.72 13.87
CA PHE A 186 -36.64 -6.02 15.21
C PHE A 186 -35.29 -5.32 15.49
N LEU A 187 -34.54 -4.94 14.45
CA LEU A 187 -33.29 -4.19 14.53
C LEU A 187 -33.44 -2.66 14.58
N GLY A 188 -34.67 -2.14 14.49
CA GLY A 188 -34.95 -0.72 14.74
C GLY A 188 -34.97 0.20 13.52
N GLU A 189 -35.54 -0.25 12.40
CA GLU A 189 -36.18 0.64 11.40
C GLU A 189 -37.69 0.41 11.34
#